data_AF-A0A921F0J3-F1
#
_entry.id   AF-A0A921F0J3-F1
#
_cell.length_a   1.000
_cell.length_b   1.000
_cell.length_c   1.000
_cell.angle_alpha   90.00
_cell.angle_beta   90.00
_cell.angle_gamma   90.00
#
_symmetry.space_group_name_H-M   'P 1'
#
loop_
_entity.id
_entity.type
_entity.pdbx_description
1 polymer ?
#
loop_
_entity_poly.entity_id
_entity_poly.type
_entity_poly.pdbx_seq_one_letter_code
_entity_poly.pdbx_strand_id
1 'polypeptide(L)'
;MSASTEAIIIEIVFSLGALVAVGGLIALLVAKAKHRALRPAMGVIISGAGLVIIAALLNVLLFKSYDHVQVKKTQYYEITSLTANMNASLASSHARHQPVTSAAKKASRNVTYLIKHTDQPKASVQLARTAQQELTTHKQPNIKLVKRNYRLILDDYFQTIVRPDRVAQRLSAHAYRQATHFHN
;
A
#
# COMPACT_ATOMS: atom_id res chain seq x y z
N MET A 1 -11.16 -8.54 -1.33
CA MET A 1 -11.49 -7.22 -1.93
C MET A 1 -10.22 -6.38 -1.94
N SER A 2 -9.98 -5.55 -2.96
CA SER A 2 -8.76 -4.74 -3.00
C SER A 2 -8.81 -3.64 -1.94
N ALA A 3 -7.65 -3.17 -1.48
CA ALA A 3 -7.57 -2.07 -0.51
C ALA A 3 -8.28 -0.80 -1.02
N SER A 4 -8.21 -0.58 -2.33
CA SER A 4 -8.91 0.52 -3.00
C SER A 4 -10.44 0.38 -2.88
N THR A 5 -11.00 -0.82 -3.01
CA THR A 5 -12.46 -1.04 -2.87
C THR A 5 -12.95 -0.79 -1.44
N GLU A 6 -12.21 -1.26 -0.44
CA GLU A 6 -12.59 -1.06 0.97
C GLU A 6 -12.47 0.42 1.40
N ALA A 7 -11.43 1.12 0.94
CA ALA A 7 -11.29 2.56 1.15
C ALA A 7 -12.47 3.34 0.52
N ILE A 8 -12.88 2.98 -0.71
CA ILE A 8 -14.04 3.59 -1.38
C ILE A 8 -15.33 3.35 -0.58
N ILE A 9 -15.54 2.14 -0.04
CA ILE A 9 -16.73 1.85 0.78
C ILE A 9 -16.76 2.74 2.03
N ILE A 10 -15.63 2.89 2.72
CA ILE A 10 -15.53 3.75 3.90
C ILE A 10 -15.79 5.21 3.53
N GLU A 11 -15.29 5.67 2.39
CA GLU A 11 -15.54 7.02 1.87
C GLU A 11 -17.02 7.24 1.51
N ILE A 12 -17.69 6.23 0.95
CA ILE A 12 -19.14 6.27 0.70
C ILE A 12 -19.91 6.37 2.02
N VAL A 13 -19.58 5.55 3.02
CA VAL A 13 -20.23 5.59 4.34
C VAL A 13 -20.00 6.94 5.03
N PHE A 14 -18.78 7.49 4.94
CA PHE A 14 -18.47 8.81 5.44
C PHE A 14 -19.31 9.89 4.75
N SER A 15 -19.37 9.87 3.41
CA SER A 15 -20.15 10.83 2.62
C SER A 15 -21.64 10.75 2.91
N LEU A 16 -22.18 9.53 3.06
CA LEU A 16 -23.56 9.30 3.43
C LEU A 16 -23.87 9.85 4.84
N GLY A 17 -23.00 9.55 5.81
CA GLY A 17 -23.13 10.06 7.18
C GLY A 17 -23.09 11.59 7.23
N ALA A 18 -22.20 12.21 6.45
CA ALA A 18 -22.10 13.65 6.34
C ALA A 18 -23.38 14.27 5.73
N LEU A 19 -23.92 13.65 4.67
CA LEU A 19 -25.16 14.09 4.04
C LEU A 19 -26.36 13.99 5.00
N VAL A 20 -26.44 12.90 5.78
CA VAL A 20 -27.47 12.72 6.83
C VAL A 20 -27.34 13.81 7.91
N ALA A 21 -26.13 14.10 8.38
CA ALA A 21 -25.89 15.13 9.39
C ALA A 21 -26.27 16.53 8.88
N VAL A 22 -25.90 16.86 7.64
CA VAL A 22 -26.26 18.13 6.99
C VAL A 22 -27.78 18.23 6.77
N GLY A 23 -28.43 17.16 6.31
CA GLY A 23 -29.89 17.11 6.18
C GLY A 23 -30.60 17.31 7.52
N GLY A 24 -30.08 16.70 8.59
CA GLY A 24 -30.55 16.91 9.96
C GLY A 24 -30.40 18.36 10.43
N LEU A 25 -29.27 19.01 10.13
CA LEU A 25 -29.03 20.42 10.41
C LEU A 25 -30.02 21.34 9.68
N ILE A 26 -30.27 21.09 8.39
CA ILE A 26 -31.26 21.84 7.60
C ILE A 26 -32.66 21.65 8.20
N ALA A 27 -33.04 20.41 8.54
CA ALA A 27 -34.32 20.13 9.19
C ALA A 27 -34.46 20.85 10.54
N LEU A 28 -33.36 20.99 11.29
CA LEU A 28 -33.32 21.71 12.55
C LEU A 28 -33.51 23.22 12.36
N LEU A 29 -32.87 23.81 11.34
CA LEU A 29 -33.08 25.22 10.98
C LEU A 29 -34.54 25.49 10.57
N VAL A 30 -35.12 24.62 9.76
CA VAL A 30 -36.53 24.73 9.33
C VAL A 30 -37.50 24.52 10.50
N ALA A 31 -37.24 23.54 11.37
CA ALA A 31 -38.06 23.29 12.55
C ALA A 31 -38.01 24.46 13.53
N LYS A 32 -36.83 25.08 13.71
CA LYS A 32 -36.64 26.30 14.50
C LYS A 32 -37.42 27.48 13.91
N ALA A 33 -37.37 27.68 12.59
CA ALA A 33 -38.12 28.73 11.90
C ALA A 33 -39.65 28.52 11.97
N LYS A 34 -40.11 27.26 12.09
CA LYS A 34 -41.54 26.90 12.18
C LYS A 34 -42.04 26.62 13.61
N HIS A 35 -41.23 26.91 14.65
CA HIS A 35 -41.54 26.61 16.06
C HIS A 35 -41.98 25.16 16.33
N ARG A 36 -41.44 24.18 15.57
CA ARG A 36 -41.73 22.76 15.74
C ARG A 36 -40.73 22.09 16.68
N ALA A 37 -41.10 20.91 17.19
CA ALA A 37 -40.24 20.10 18.05
C ALA A 37 -38.89 19.76 17.37
N LEU A 38 -37.79 20.08 18.04
CA LEU A 38 -36.42 19.93 17.53
C LEU A 38 -35.81 18.54 17.78
N ARG A 39 -36.38 17.77 18.71
CA ARG A 39 -35.91 16.42 19.11
C ARG A 39 -35.70 15.44 17.94
N PRO A 40 -36.62 15.30 16.96
CA PRO A 40 -36.40 14.36 15.86
C PRO A 40 -35.22 14.75 14.97
N ALA A 41 -34.99 16.05 14.73
CA ALA A 41 -33.85 16.52 13.94
C ALA A 41 -32.51 16.27 14.67
N MET A 42 -32.48 16.45 15.99
CA MET A 42 -31.28 16.17 16.81
C MET A 42 -30.86 14.69 16.74
N GLY A 43 -31.82 13.75 16.76
CA GLY A 43 -31.52 12.32 16.63
C GLY A 43 -30.86 11.96 15.28
N VAL A 44 -31.31 12.58 14.19
CA VAL A 44 -30.74 12.40 12.85
C VAL A 44 -29.34 12.98 12.75
N ILE A 45 -29.09 14.12 13.39
CA ILE A 45 -27.74 14.72 13.44
C ILE A 45 -26.77 13.81 14.19
N ILE A 46 -27.18 13.29 15.35
CA ILE A 46 -26.33 12.42 16.17
C ILE A 46 -26.01 11.11 15.44
N SER A 47 -26.99 10.48 14.78
CA SER A 47 -26.75 9.26 14.01
C SER A 47 -25.83 9.49 12.80
N GLY A 48 -26.04 10.58 12.06
CA GLY A 48 -25.15 10.98 10.96
C GLY A 48 -23.73 11.26 11.43
N ALA A 49 -23.58 12.04 12.50
CA ALA A 49 -22.27 12.36 13.09
C ALA A 49 -21.55 11.10 13.60
N GLY A 50 -22.28 10.17 14.23
CA GLY A 50 -21.73 8.89 14.68
C GLY A 50 -21.16 8.06 13.52
N LEU A 51 -21.88 7.96 12.40
CA LEU A 51 -21.40 7.26 11.20
C LEU A 51 -20.12 7.90 10.62
N VAL A 52 -20.07 9.24 10.57
CA VAL A 52 -18.90 9.99 10.11
C VAL A 52 -17.68 9.70 10.99
N ILE A 53 -17.84 9.73 12.32
CA ILE A 53 -16.75 9.46 13.27
C ILE A 53 -16.24 8.02 13.12
N ILE A 54 -17.14 7.03 13.06
CA ILE A 54 -16.77 5.62 12.90
C ILE A 54 -16.02 5.41 11.58
N ALA A 55 -16.52 5.95 10.48
CA ALA A 55 -15.87 5.85 9.17
C ALA A 55 -14.48 6.52 9.16
N ALA A 56 -14.35 7.70 9.76
CA ALA A 56 -13.06 8.39 9.86
C ALA A 56 -12.04 7.58 10.69
N LEU A 57 -12.47 7.04 11.83
CA LEU A 57 -11.62 6.17 12.66
C LEU A 57 -11.18 4.92 11.91
N LEU A 58 -12.10 4.24 11.23
CA LEU A 58 -11.78 3.06 10.42
C LEU A 58 -10.77 3.38 9.31
N ASN A 59 -10.93 4.51 8.63
CA ASN A 59 -10.00 4.93 7.58
C ASN A 59 -8.58 5.12 8.14
N VAL A 60 -8.44 5.87 9.24
CA VAL A 60 -7.14 6.13 9.88
C VAL A 60 -6.53 4.86 10.50
N LEU A 61 -7.36 3.95 11.00
CA LEU A 61 -6.90 2.71 11.61
C LEU A 61 -6.40 1.71 10.56
N LEU A 62 -7.09 1.58 9.42
CA LEU A 62 -6.85 0.52 8.45
C LEU A 62 -5.94 0.92 7.29
N PHE A 63 -5.91 2.20 6.92
CA PHE A 63 -5.22 2.65 5.71
C PHE A 63 -4.05 3.59 6.01
N LYS A 64 -3.14 3.66 5.04
CA LYS A 64 -2.00 4.58 5.01
C LYS A 64 -1.71 4.97 3.58
N SER A 65 -1.26 6.20 3.37
CA SER A 65 -0.90 6.70 2.04
C SER A 65 0.48 6.19 1.62
N TYR A 66 0.58 5.60 0.43
CA TYR A 66 1.82 5.25 -0.27
C TYR A 66 1.80 5.90 -1.66
N ASP A 67 2.74 6.80 -1.96
CA ASP A 67 2.75 7.61 -3.19
C ASP A 67 1.37 8.20 -3.53
N HIS A 68 0.76 8.87 -2.54
CA HIS A 68 -0.57 9.50 -2.63
C HIS A 68 -1.74 8.52 -2.90
N VAL A 69 -1.54 7.22 -2.71
CA VAL A 69 -2.58 6.19 -2.83
C VAL A 69 -2.84 5.55 -1.47
N GLN A 70 -4.10 5.46 -1.07
CA GLN A 70 -4.54 4.74 0.13
C GLN A 70 -4.31 3.23 -0.08
N VAL A 71 -3.46 2.63 0.75
CA VAL A 71 -3.24 1.19 0.84
C VAL A 71 -3.49 0.72 2.27
N LYS A 72 -3.79 -0.56 2.48
CA LYS A 72 -3.92 -1.09 3.84
C LYS A 72 -2.59 -0.93 4.57
N LYS A 73 -2.62 -0.69 5.88
CA LYS A 73 -1.38 -0.59 6.68
C LYS A 73 -0.50 -1.82 6.55
N THR A 74 -1.07 -3.02 6.54
CA THR A 74 -0.33 -4.27 6.31
C THR A 74 0.43 -4.23 5.00
N GLN A 75 -0.26 -3.89 3.90
CA GLN A 75 0.34 -3.73 2.57
C GLN A 75 1.40 -2.62 2.54
N TYR A 76 1.18 -1.49 3.23
CA TYR A 76 2.18 -0.43 3.34
C TYR A 76 3.49 -0.97 3.93
N TYR A 77 3.42 -1.75 5.01
CA TYR A 77 4.60 -2.33 5.65
C TYR A 77 5.24 -3.42 4.79
N GLU A 78 4.44 -4.20 4.06
CA GLU A 78 4.94 -5.17 3.08
C GLU A 78 5.71 -4.49 1.95
N ILE A 79 5.13 -3.45 1.32
CA ILE A 79 5.76 -2.68 0.23
C ILE A 79 7.08 -2.07 0.71
N THR A 80 7.05 -1.36 1.84
CA THR A 80 8.24 -0.69 2.38
C THR A 80 9.33 -1.67 2.79
N SER A 81 8.97 -2.78 3.43
CA SER A 81 9.94 -3.83 3.78
C SER A 81 10.51 -4.51 2.53
N LEU A 82 9.69 -4.80 1.53
CA LEU A 82 10.11 -5.45 0.29
C LEU A 82 11.09 -4.55 -0.48
N THR A 83 10.71 -3.29 -0.72
CA THR A 83 11.55 -2.31 -1.42
C THR A 83 12.86 -2.03 -0.68
N ALA A 84 12.84 -1.92 0.65
CA ALA A 84 14.06 -1.73 1.45
C ALA A 84 15.02 -2.92 1.35
N ASN A 85 14.52 -4.16 1.42
CA ASN A 85 15.36 -5.35 1.28
C ASN A 85 15.87 -5.51 -0.17
N MET A 86 15.08 -5.16 -1.18
CA MET A 86 15.53 -5.11 -2.58
C MET A 86 16.66 -4.09 -2.75
N ASN A 87 16.51 -2.89 -2.20
CA ASN A 87 17.56 -1.86 -2.23
C ASN A 87 18.84 -2.32 -1.53
N ALA A 88 18.74 -2.82 -0.30
CA ALA A 88 19.87 -3.32 0.46
C ALA A 88 20.58 -4.48 -0.23
N SER A 89 19.85 -5.36 -0.92
CA SER A 89 20.45 -6.46 -1.70
C SER A 89 21.25 -5.97 -2.91
N LEU A 90 20.87 -4.83 -3.47
CA LEU A 90 21.54 -4.20 -4.60
C LEU A 90 22.67 -3.24 -4.18
N ALA A 91 22.83 -2.91 -2.90
CA ALA A 91 23.84 -1.96 -2.43
C ALA A 91 25.27 -2.34 -2.88
N SER A 92 25.66 -3.59 -2.67
CA SER A 92 26.99 -4.09 -3.05
C SER A 92 27.23 -4.19 -4.57
N SER A 93 26.20 -4.04 -5.39
CA SER A 93 26.31 -4.21 -6.86
C SER A 93 26.83 -2.98 -7.61
N HIS A 94 27.06 -1.86 -6.91
CA HIS A 94 27.44 -0.58 -7.51
C HIS A 94 28.97 -0.40 -7.64
N ALA A 95 29.74 -1.02 -6.76
CA ALA A 95 31.19 -1.05 -6.89
C ALA A 95 31.59 -2.19 -7.84
N ARG A 96 32.09 -1.84 -9.03
CA ARG A 96 32.57 -2.84 -10.00
C ARG A 96 33.61 -3.75 -9.34
N HIS A 97 33.46 -5.06 -9.53
CA HIS A 97 34.35 -6.10 -9.02
C HIS A 97 34.38 -6.31 -7.49
N GLN A 98 33.52 -5.66 -6.72
CA GLN A 98 33.38 -6.01 -5.30
C GLN A 98 32.49 -7.24 -5.12
N PRO A 99 32.86 -8.16 -4.21
CA PRO A 99 32.02 -9.30 -3.89
C PRO A 99 30.74 -8.83 -3.20
N VAL A 100 29.64 -9.55 -3.45
CA VAL A 100 28.36 -9.30 -2.76
C VAL A 100 28.55 -9.46 -1.26
N THR A 101 28.24 -8.41 -0.49
CA THR A 101 28.41 -8.41 0.96
C THR A 101 27.47 -9.40 1.64
N SER A 102 27.82 -9.90 2.83
CA SER A 102 26.96 -10.76 3.63
C SER A 102 25.60 -10.11 3.92
N ALA A 103 25.58 -8.80 4.17
CA ALA A 103 24.37 -8.00 4.35
C ALA A 103 23.48 -8.02 3.10
N ALA A 104 24.04 -7.81 1.90
CA ALA A 104 23.29 -7.87 0.65
C ALA A 104 22.73 -9.28 0.37
N LYS A 105 23.50 -10.34 0.64
CA LYS A 105 23.02 -11.73 0.57
C LYS A 105 21.86 -12.00 1.52
N LYS A 106 21.94 -11.50 2.76
CA LYS A 106 20.86 -11.61 3.76
C LYS A 106 19.62 -10.85 3.30
N ALA A 107 19.77 -9.63 2.82
CA ALA A 107 18.66 -8.83 2.28
C ALA A 107 17.97 -9.55 1.11
N SER A 108 18.72 -10.18 0.20
CA SER A 108 18.11 -10.97 -0.88
C SER A 108 17.34 -12.20 -0.37
N ARG A 109 17.81 -12.86 0.69
CA ARG A 109 17.06 -13.96 1.35
C ARG A 109 15.77 -13.44 1.98
N ASN A 110 15.82 -12.26 2.59
CA ASN A 110 14.65 -11.60 3.16
C ASN A 110 13.62 -11.25 2.07
N VAL A 111 14.04 -10.80 0.88
CA VAL A 111 13.13 -10.59 -0.25
C VAL A 111 12.36 -11.88 -0.59
N THR A 112 13.08 -13.00 -0.76
CA THR A 112 12.44 -14.31 -1.00
C THR A 112 11.53 -14.73 0.15
N TYR A 113 11.93 -14.48 1.39
CA TYR A 113 11.12 -14.78 2.56
C TYR A 113 9.82 -13.96 2.56
N LEU A 114 9.90 -12.64 2.36
CA LEU A 114 8.74 -11.76 2.33
C LEU A 114 7.76 -12.19 1.24
N ILE A 115 8.22 -12.43 0.02
CA ILE A 115 7.37 -12.84 -1.11
C ILE A 115 6.65 -14.17 -0.83
N LYS A 116 7.30 -15.10 -0.12
CA LYS A 116 6.66 -16.37 0.29
C LYS A 116 5.56 -16.19 1.34
N HIS A 117 5.59 -15.11 2.12
CA HIS A 117 4.68 -14.87 3.25
C HIS A 117 3.71 -13.71 3.00
N THR A 118 3.70 -13.11 1.80
CA THR A 118 2.77 -12.05 1.38
C THR A 118 1.80 -12.51 0.30
N ASP A 119 1.54 -13.83 0.23
CA ASP A 119 0.62 -14.48 -0.72
C ASP A 119 0.83 -14.08 -2.20
N GLN A 120 2.06 -13.73 -2.55
CA GLN A 120 2.41 -13.40 -3.93
C GLN A 120 2.38 -14.65 -4.83
N PRO A 121 2.15 -14.49 -6.15
CA PRO A 121 2.14 -15.59 -7.10
C PRO A 121 3.40 -16.46 -7.01
N LYS A 122 3.25 -17.76 -7.27
CA LYS A 122 4.39 -18.71 -7.33
C LYS A 122 5.48 -18.26 -8.31
N ALA A 123 5.09 -17.56 -9.38
CA ALA A 123 6.01 -16.95 -10.34
C ALA A 123 6.94 -15.92 -9.67
N SER A 124 6.40 -15.04 -8.84
CA SER A 124 7.16 -14.03 -8.09
C SER A 124 8.13 -14.68 -7.08
N VAL A 125 7.73 -15.79 -6.44
CA VAL A 125 8.63 -16.60 -5.59
C VAL A 125 9.80 -17.16 -6.39
N GLN A 126 9.54 -17.66 -7.61
CA GLN A 126 10.59 -18.20 -8.47
C GLN A 126 11.57 -17.10 -8.92
N LEU A 127 11.05 -15.95 -9.35
CA LEU A 127 11.85 -14.78 -9.70
C LEU A 127 12.76 -14.33 -8.55
N ALA A 128 12.25 -14.36 -7.31
CA ALA A 128 13.00 -14.02 -6.11
C ALA A 128 14.10 -15.04 -5.81
N ARG A 129 13.82 -16.35 -5.96
CA ARG A 129 14.83 -17.40 -5.81
C ARG A 129 15.94 -17.27 -6.84
N THR A 130 15.61 -17.00 -8.10
CA THR A 130 16.61 -16.75 -9.15
C THR A 130 17.47 -15.54 -8.81
N ALA A 131 16.87 -14.42 -8.41
CA ALA A 131 17.60 -13.22 -7.98
C ALA A 131 18.50 -13.49 -6.76
N GLN A 132 18.01 -14.29 -5.80
CA GLN A 132 18.80 -14.71 -4.65
C GLN A 132 20.00 -15.57 -5.07
N GLN A 133 19.80 -16.55 -5.95
CA GLN A 133 20.88 -17.42 -6.41
C GLN A 133 21.97 -16.65 -7.16
N GLU A 134 21.59 -15.65 -7.98
CA GLU A 134 22.53 -14.71 -8.59
C GLU A 134 23.41 -14.05 -7.52
N LEU A 135 22.82 -13.45 -6.50
CA LEU A 135 23.54 -12.69 -5.47
C LEU A 135 24.29 -13.57 -4.44
N THR A 136 23.84 -14.79 -4.16
CA THR A 136 24.44 -15.63 -3.12
C THR A 136 25.55 -16.54 -3.62
N THR A 137 25.39 -17.06 -4.85
CA THR A 137 26.18 -18.18 -5.36
C THR A 137 27.23 -17.74 -6.38
N HIS A 138 26.95 -16.72 -7.18
CA HIS A 138 27.86 -16.28 -8.23
C HIS A 138 28.88 -15.27 -7.69
N LYS A 139 30.15 -15.42 -8.08
CA LYS A 139 31.20 -14.43 -7.78
C LYS A 139 30.95 -13.11 -8.52
N GLN A 140 30.34 -13.18 -9.71
CA GLN A 140 29.96 -12.04 -10.53
C GLN A 140 28.46 -12.17 -10.87
N PRO A 141 27.56 -11.63 -10.03
CA PRO A 141 26.12 -11.74 -10.24
C PRO A 141 25.65 -10.95 -11.47
N ASN A 142 24.64 -11.45 -12.17
CA ASN A 142 23.96 -10.71 -13.23
C ASN A 142 22.96 -9.70 -12.63
N ILE A 143 23.44 -8.49 -12.34
CA ILE A 143 22.64 -7.42 -11.73
C ILE A 143 21.46 -6.98 -12.61
N LYS A 144 21.60 -7.07 -13.94
CA LYS A 144 20.49 -6.77 -14.86
C LYS A 144 19.35 -7.77 -14.68
N LEU A 145 19.66 -9.05 -14.51
CA LEU A 145 18.67 -10.09 -14.25
C LEU A 145 18.00 -9.88 -12.88
N VAL A 146 18.77 -9.58 -11.84
CA VAL A 146 18.22 -9.28 -10.50
C VAL A 146 17.24 -8.11 -10.55
N LYS A 147 17.65 -6.98 -11.15
CA LYS A 147 16.79 -5.79 -11.31
C LYS A 147 15.53 -6.10 -12.12
N ARG A 148 15.65 -6.85 -13.22
CA ARG A 148 14.50 -7.29 -14.02
C ARG A 148 13.51 -8.12 -13.19
N ASN A 149 14.00 -9.09 -12.42
CA ASN A 149 13.16 -9.94 -11.60
C ASN A 149 12.45 -9.13 -10.50
N TYR A 150 13.14 -8.18 -9.85
CA TYR A 150 12.52 -7.29 -8.86
C TYR A 150 11.44 -6.41 -9.47
N ARG A 151 11.63 -5.90 -10.70
CA ARG A 151 10.60 -5.16 -11.41
C ARG A 151 9.34 -6.02 -11.62
N LEU A 152 9.50 -7.24 -12.13
CA LEU A 152 8.38 -8.15 -12.37
C LEU A 152 7.64 -8.53 -11.08
N ILE A 153 8.38 -8.76 -9.99
CA ILE A 153 7.79 -9.03 -8.67
C ILE A 153 6.92 -7.86 -8.20
N LEU A 154 7.42 -6.63 -8.34
CA LEU A 154 6.66 -5.43 -7.95
C LEU A 154 5.45 -5.22 -8.85
N ASP A 155 5.59 -5.43 -10.17
CA ASP A 155 4.49 -5.34 -11.12
C ASP A 155 3.36 -6.32 -10.75
N ASP A 156 3.68 -7.60 -10.50
CA ASP A 156 2.72 -8.63 -10.09
C ASP A 156 2.03 -8.27 -8.76
N TYR A 157 2.82 -7.82 -7.77
CA TYR A 157 2.29 -7.47 -6.45
C TYR A 157 1.28 -6.33 -6.55
N PHE A 158 1.65 -5.20 -7.18
CA PHE A 158 0.77 -4.04 -7.27
C PHE A 158 -0.48 -4.28 -8.12
N GLN A 159 -0.39 -5.09 -9.18
CA GLN A 159 -1.57 -5.48 -9.97
C GLN A 159 -2.58 -6.30 -9.17
N THR A 160 -2.11 -7.03 -8.16
CA THR A 160 -2.97 -7.84 -7.29
C THR A 160 -3.66 -6.99 -6.23
N ILE A 161 -2.96 -6.00 -5.65
CA ILE A 161 -3.46 -5.26 -4.48
C ILE A 161 -4.14 -3.92 -4.81
N VAL A 162 -3.85 -3.31 -5.96
CA VAL A 162 -4.34 -1.98 -6.33
C VAL A 162 -5.05 -2.00 -7.69
N ARG A 163 -6.19 -1.32 -7.75
CA ARG A 163 -6.92 -1.04 -8.99
C ARG A 163 -7.21 0.47 -9.07
N PRO A 164 -7.21 1.09 -10.26
CA PRO A 164 -7.04 0.50 -11.60
C PRO A 164 -5.57 0.24 -11.99
N ASP A 165 -5.35 -0.51 -13.07
CA ASP A 165 -4.03 -1.00 -13.51
C ASP A 165 -3.01 0.14 -13.77
N ARG A 166 -3.48 1.32 -14.20
CA ARG A 166 -2.63 2.51 -14.36
C ARG A 166 -2.01 2.96 -13.04
N VAL A 167 -2.78 2.90 -11.95
CA VAL A 167 -2.27 3.25 -10.61
C VAL A 167 -1.30 2.18 -10.13
N ALA A 168 -1.62 0.90 -10.34
CA ALA A 168 -0.71 -0.21 -10.03
C ALA A 168 0.65 -0.07 -10.74
N GLN A 169 0.66 0.28 -12.03
CA GLN A 169 1.88 0.52 -12.79
C GLN A 169 2.69 1.72 -12.24
N ARG A 170 2.02 2.82 -11.87
CA ARG A 170 2.69 3.98 -11.25
C ARG A 170 3.36 3.60 -9.94
N LEU A 171 2.63 2.90 -9.07
CA LEU A 171 3.13 2.46 -7.77
C LEU A 171 4.27 1.46 -7.91
N SER A 172 4.17 0.51 -8.83
CA SER A 172 5.26 -0.42 -9.14
C SER A 172 6.50 0.32 -9.64
N ALA A 173 6.36 1.28 -10.56
CA ALA A 173 7.48 2.08 -11.03
C ALA A 173 8.11 2.93 -9.92
N HIS A 174 7.30 3.51 -9.03
CA HIS A 174 7.77 4.24 -7.86
C HIS A 174 8.56 3.33 -6.91
N ALA A 175 7.99 2.18 -6.53
CA ALA A 175 8.63 1.19 -5.68
C ALA A 175 9.93 0.63 -6.30
N TYR A 176 9.94 0.39 -7.61
CA TYR A 176 11.12 -0.08 -8.33
C TYR A 176 12.23 0.98 -8.34
N ARG A 177 11.89 2.25 -8.54
CA ARG A 177 12.84 3.35 -8.38
C ARG A 177 13.40 3.37 -6.96
N GLN A 178 12.57 3.29 -5.93
CA GLN A 178 13.03 3.23 -4.54
C GLN A 178 13.94 2.00 -4.27
N ALA A 179 13.60 0.85 -4.84
CA ALA A 179 14.38 -0.38 -4.74
C ALA A 179 15.73 -0.32 -5.47
N THR A 180 15.90 0.58 -6.45
CA THR A 180 17.11 0.64 -7.29
C THR A 180 17.89 1.94 -7.20
N HIS A 181 17.33 2.98 -6.57
CA HIS A 181 17.93 4.29 -6.39
C HIS A 181 18.62 4.37 -5.02
N PHE A 182 19.85 4.89 -4.99
CA PHE A 182 20.59 5.16 -3.76
C PHE A 182 20.47 6.64 -3.39
N HIS A 183 20.27 6.93 -2.10
CA HIS A 183 20.61 8.24 -1.56
C HIS A 183 22.12 8.21 -1.30
N ASN A 184 22.86 9.07 -2.00
CA ASN A 184 24.26 9.34 -1.68
C ASN A 184 24.37 10.09 -0.36
#